data_AF-U1QXF3-F1
#
_entry.id   AF-U1QXF3-F1
#
_cell.length_a   1.000
_cell.length_b   1.000
_cell.length_c   1.000
_cell.angle_alpha   90.00
_cell.angle_beta   90.00
_cell.angle_gamma   90.00
#
_symmetry.space_group_name_H-M   'P 1'
#
loop_
_entity.id
_entity.type
_entity.pdbx_description
1 polymer ?
#
loop_
_entity_poly.entity_id
_entity_poly.type
_entity_poly.pdbx_seq_one_letter_code
_entity_poly.pdbx_strand_id
1 'polypeptide(L)' 'AVYTGQSFERVEVEPEMIGHYLGEFQLTRTSVEHGQAGIGATRSSKFVPLK' A
#
# COMPACT_ATOMS: atom_id res chain seq x y z
N ALA A 1 -0.15 15.20 9.67
CA ALA A 1 0.19 13.77 9.54
C ALA A 1 -1.10 13.03 9.25
N VAL A 2 -1.13 12.19 8.21
CA VAL A 2 -2.32 11.47 7.72
C VAL A 2 -2.19 10.01 8.12
N TYR A 3 -3.27 9.41 8.62
CA TYR A 3 -3.28 7.99 9.00
C TYR A 3 -3.67 7.12 7.82
N THR A 4 -2.85 6.12 7.51
CA THR A 4 -3.03 5.25 6.33
C THR A 4 -3.74 3.94 6.63
N GLY A 5 -4.08 3.69 7.89
CA GLY A 5 -4.54 2.38 8.38
C GLY A 5 -3.42 1.54 9.01
N GLN A 6 -2.16 1.92 8.83
CA GLN A 6 -1.00 1.26 9.45
C GLN A 6 -0.14 2.24 10.25
N SER A 7 0.12 3.43 9.72
CA SER A 7 0.99 4.43 10.34
C SER A 7 0.52 5.86 10.05
N PHE A 8 1.06 6.82 10.79
CA PHE A 8 0.89 8.24 10.53
C PHE A 8 2.06 8.75 9.69
N GLU A 9 1.78 9.17 8.47
CA GLU A 9 2.79 9.71 7.55
C GLU A 9 2.67 11.24 7.43
N ARG A 10 3.80 11.90 7.19
CA ARG A 10 3.86 13.35 6.94
C ARG A 10 3.87 13.57 5.44
N VAL A 11 2.85 14.27 4.96
CA VAL A 11 2.75 14.70 3.56
C VAL A 11 3.36 16.09 3.47
N GLU A 12 4.37 16.25 2.62
CA GLU A 12 4.87 17.56 2.21
C GLU A 12 3.98 18.09 1.08
N VAL A 13 3.48 19.33 1.22
CA VAL A 13 2.46 19.87 0.32
C VAL A 13 3.12 20.80 -0.69
N GLU A 14 3.05 20.44 -1.96
CA GLU A 14 3.48 21.30 -3.06
C GLU A 14 2.36 22.30 -3.44
N PRO A 15 2.67 23.46 -4.05
CA PRO A 15 1.67 24.48 -4.39
C PRO A 15 0.55 23.97 -5.32
N GLU A 16 0.85 22.99 -6.16
CA GLU A 16 -0.10 22.38 -7.10
C GLU A 16 -1.14 21.47 -6.41
N MET A 17 -0.89 21.11 -5.15
CA MET A 17 -1.77 20.28 -4.32
C MET A 17 -2.81 21.12 -3.56
N ILE A 18 -2.75 22.45 -3.65
CA ILE A 18 -3.66 23.38 -2.96
C ILE A 18 -5.05 23.32 -3.61
N GLY A 19 -6.06 22.98 -2.81
CA GLY A 19 -7.46 22.85 -3.25
C GLY A 19 -7.95 21.40 -3.33
N HIS A 20 -7.04 20.43 -3.22
CA HIS A 20 -7.35 19.00 -3.11
C HIS A 20 -7.41 18.53 -1.66
N TYR A 21 -8.05 17.39 -1.41
CA TYR A 21 -8.13 16.85 -0.05
C TYR A 21 -6.83 16.14 0.33
N LEU A 22 -6.35 16.37 1.55
CA LEU A 22 -5.14 15.73 2.07
C LEU A 22 -5.17 14.20 2.03
N GLY A 23 -6.36 13.59 2.04
CA GLY A 23 -6.53 12.14 1.94
C GLY A 23 -6.30 11.57 0.54
N GLU A 24 -6.29 12.41 -0.52
CA GLU A 24 -6.04 11.96 -1.89
C GLU A 24 -4.55 11.73 -2.16
N PHE A 25 -3.69 12.45 -1.44
CA PHE A 25 -2.23 12.35 -1.55
C PHE A 25 -1.64 11.14 -0.84
N GLN A 26 -2.45 10.43 -0.06
CA GLN A 26 -1.99 9.30 0.73
C GLN A 26 -2.83 8.05 0.44
N LEU A 27 -2.24 7.12 -0.31
CA LEU A 27 -2.86 5.84 -0.64
C LEU A 27 -3.01 4.97 0.62
N THR A 28 -4.22 4.48 0.87
CA THR A 28 -4.53 3.54 1.97
C THR A 28 -4.27 2.07 1.61
N ARG A 29 -3.86 1.80 0.37
CA ARG A 29 -3.62 0.45 -0.18
C ARG A 29 -2.30 0.39 -0.90
N THR A 30 -1.65 -0.76 -0.83
CA THR A 30 -0.46 -1.07 -1.62
C THR A 30 -0.86 -1.35 -3.07
N SER A 31 -0.06 -0.88 -4.03
CA SER A 31 -0.19 -1.31 -5.42
C SER A 31 0.13 -2.79 -5.52
N VAL A 32 -0.76 -3.58 -6.11
CA VAL A 32 -0.50 -4.99 -6.37
C VAL A 32 0.25 -5.12 -7.68
N GLU A 33 1.51 -5.53 -7.62
CA GLU A 33 2.26 -5.94 -8.79
C GLU A 33 1.94 -7.40 -9.07
N HIS A 34 1.15 -7.66 -10.12
CA HIS A 34 0.97 -9.01 -10.63
C HIS A 34 2.25 -9.40 -11.37
N GLY A 35 3.19 -10.01 -10.65
CA GLY A 35 4.32 -10.70 -11.30
C GLY A 35 3.81 -11.74 -12.29
N GLN A 36 4.65 -12.10 -13.27
CA GLN A 36 4.38 -13.27 -14.11
C GLN A 36 4.12 -14.46 -13.19
N ALA A 37 3.10 -15.28 -13.50
CA ALA A 37 2.85 -16.52 -12.77
C ALA A 37 4.08 -17.42 -12.90
N GLY A 38 4.99 -17.35 -11.91
CA GLY A 38 6.05 -18.31 -11.77
C GLY A 38 5.42 -19.69 -11.64
N ILE A 39 6.09 -20.72 -12.18
CA ILE A 39 5.69 -22.12 -11.98
C ILE A 39 5.65 -22.36 -10.46
N GLY A 40 4.44 -22.44 -9.88
CA GLY A 40 4.23 -22.56 -8.43
C GLY A 40 3.57 -21.36 -7.72
N ALA A 41 3.23 -20.27 -8.43
CA ALA A 41 2.58 -19.09 -7.86
C ALA A 41 1.06 -19.27 -7.67
N THR A 42 0.65 -20.27 -6.89
CA THR A 42 -0.69 -20.35 -6.28
C THR A 42 -0.60 -20.80 -4.83
N ARG A 43 0.30 -20.17 -4.06
CA ARG A 43 0.25 -20.33 -2.61
C ARG A 43 0.05 -18.98 -1.95
N SER A 44 -1.22 -18.57 -1.89
CA SER A 44 -1.71 -17.70 -0.83
C SER A 44 -1.10 -18.20 0.48
N SER A 45 -0.63 -17.29 1.32
CA SER A 45 0.07 -17.50 2.60
C SER A 45 -0.64 -18.49 3.55
N LYS A 46 -0.63 -19.77 3.22
CA LYS A 46 -1.03 -20.86 4.11
C LYS A 46 0.20 -21.29 4.87
N PHE A 47 0.23 -20.87 6.12
CA PHE A 47 1.12 -21.34 7.18
C PHE A 47 1.34 -22.86 7.07
N VAL A 48 2.62 -23.26 7.02
CA VAL A 48 3.04 -24.66 7.08
C VAL A 48 3.61 -24.90 8.46
N PRO A 49 2.98 -25.72 9.32
CA PRO A 49 3.59 -26.13 10.57
C PRO A 49 4.81 -27.00 10.26
N LEU A 50 5.99 -26.55 10.67
CA LEU A 50 7.20 -27.39 10.65
C LEU A 50 7.08 -28.40 11.81
N LYS A 51 7.37 -29.66 11.51
CA LYS A 51 7.61 -30.70 12.52
C LYS A 51 9.10 -30.71 12.89
#